data_AF-A0A7C6DEC8-F1
#
_entry.id   AF-A0A7C6DEC8-F1
#
_cell.length_a   1.000
_cell.length_b   1.000
_cell.length_c   1.000
_cell.angle_alpha   90.00
_cell.angle_beta   90.00
_cell.angle_gamma   90.00
#
_symmetry.space_group_name_H-M   'P 1'
#
loop_
_entity.id
_entity.type
_entity.pdbx_description
1 polymer ?
#
loop_
_entity_poly.entity_id
_entity_poly.type
_entity_poly.pdbx_seq_one_letter_code
_entity_poly.pdbx_strand_id
1 'polypeptide(L)'
;MSIRVENLFYSYMRGTPFEKEALIDVSIELKKGDFIGIIGHTGCGKSTLVQHLNGILRPETGRVYIDEQLINNANIREIRRKVGLVFQYPEYQLFEETVFKDIAFGLKRENLTEEQMAERVLEAAEIVGLDKSILDKSIYEISGGQKRRCAIAGVIVMKPEYLILDEPAAGLDPAGRDEILAFIKKLNKEKGVTVVLVSHSMDDIARLTDYVVVMNKGRVVMTGCPREIFMQADKLDEIGLSIPQVTRLMCNLKKINPDIREDILTIEEAKEEILRHIRSKR
;
A
#
# COMPACT_ATOMS: atom_id res chain seq x y z
N MET A 1 5.42 2.11 18.84
CA MET A 1 4.46 2.72 17.89
C MET A 1 4.32 1.80 16.70
N SER A 2 3.13 1.24 16.51
CA SER A 2 2.77 0.29 15.47
C SER A 2 1.26 0.32 15.25
N ILE A 3 0.82 -0.21 14.12
CA ILE A 3 -0.57 -0.64 13.94
C ILE A 3 -0.64 -2.09 14.38
N ARG A 4 -1.46 -2.40 15.39
CA ARG A 4 -1.63 -3.77 15.90
C ARG A 4 -3.08 -4.20 15.78
N VAL A 5 -3.30 -5.36 15.15
CA VAL A 5 -4.60 -6.00 15.03
C VAL A 5 -4.56 -7.30 15.82
N GLU A 6 -5.54 -7.51 16.69
CA GLU A 6 -5.64 -8.68 17.56
C GLU A 6 -7.00 -9.36 17.36
N ASN A 7 -6.98 -10.62 16.89
CA ASN A 7 -8.14 -11.50 16.75
C ASN A 7 -9.35 -10.82 16.10
N LEU A 8 -9.13 -10.05 15.04
CA LEU A 8 -10.16 -9.27 14.38
C LEU A 8 -11.10 -10.18 13.59
N PHE A 9 -12.40 -10.06 13.86
CA PHE A 9 -13.46 -10.62 13.01
C PHE A 9 -14.39 -9.52 12.51
N TYR A 10 -14.87 -9.71 11.29
CA TYR A 10 -15.83 -8.81 10.67
C TYR A 10 -16.67 -9.52 9.61
N SER A 11 -17.99 -9.34 9.69
CA SER A 11 -18.97 -9.83 8.71
C SER A 11 -19.79 -8.68 8.15
N TYR A 12 -19.94 -8.62 6.83
CA TYR A 12 -20.91 -7.70 6.24
C TYR A 12 -22.33 -8.24 6.40
N MET A 13 -23.30 -7.34 6.57
CA MET A 13 -24.74 -7.67 6.65
C MET A 13 -25.07 -8.75 7.68
N ARG A 14 -24.41 -8.68 8.84
CA ARG A 14 -24.57 -9.64 9.94
C ARG A 14 -26.03 -9.80 10.37
N GLY A 15 -26.43 -11.04 10.60
CA GLY A 15 -27.80 -11.38 11.00
C GLY A 15 -28.81 -11.37 9.84
N THR A 16 -28.35 -11.28 8.60
CA THR A 16 -29.22 -11.37 7.40
C THR A 16 -28.87 -12.60 6.56
N PRO A 17 -29.76 -13.05 5.65
CA PRO A 17 -29.44 -14.13 4.70
C PRO A 17 -28.25 -13.84 3.77
N PHE A 18 -27.82 -12.58 3.71
CA PHE A 18 -26.69 -12.13 2.89
C PHE A 18 -25.41 -11.92 3.71
N GLU A 19 -25.37 -12.41 4.96
CA GLU A 19 -24.20 -12.31 5.81
C GLU A 19 -22.97 -12.91 5.11
N LYS A 20 -21.87 -12.15 5.11
CA LYS A 20 -20.61 -12.57 4.51
C LYS A 20 -19.44 -12.23 5.40
N GLU A 21 -18.80 -13.27 5.93
CA GLU A 21 -17.54 -13.16 6.65
C GLU A 21 -16.45 -12.60 5.73
N ALA A 22 -15.84 -11.50 6.15
CA ALA A 22 -14.79 -10.83 5.40
C ALA A 22 -13.44 -10.92 6.10
N LEU A 23 -13.41 -10.92 7.44
CA LEU A 23 -12.21 -11.11 8.25
C LEU A 23 -12.50 -12.14 9.34
N ILE A 24 -11.57 -13.08 9.52
CA ILE A 24 -11.71 -14.21 10.41
C ILE A 24 -10.39 -14.39 11.18
N ASP A 25 -10.40 -14.08 12.47
CA ASP A 25 -9.25 -14.21 13.37
C ASP A 25 -7.95 -13.56 12.85
N VAL A 26 -8.06 -12.32 12.36
CA VAL A 26 -6.89 -11.62 11.81
C VAL A 26 -6.08 -11.02 12.95
N SER A 27 -4.80 -11.41 13.04
CA SER A 27 -3.83 -10.81 13.96
C SER A 27 -2.55 -10.43 13.21
N ILE A 28 -2.18 -9.16 13.23
CA ILE A 28 -0.98 -8.63 12.57
C ILE A 28 -0.40 -7.47 13.36
N GLU A 29 0.90 -7.24 13.21
CA GLU A 29 1.56 -6.04 13.71
C GLU A 29 2.37 -5.41 12.58
N LEU A 30 2.09 -4.14 12.29
CA LEU A 30 2.77 -3.34 11.28
C LEU A 30 3.62 -2.29 12.00
N LYS A 31 4.95 -2.43 11.91
CA LYS A 31 5.86 -1.57 12.65
C LYS A 31 6.02 -0.22 11.96
N LYS A 32 6.23 0.82 12.77
CA LYS A 32 6.46 2.17 12.25
C LYS A 32 7.73 2.24 11.42
N GLY A 33 7.66 2.90 10.27
CA GLY A 33 8.77 3.08 9.32
C GLY A 33 8.89 1.98 8.26
N ASP A 34 8.25 0.83 8.47
CA ASP A 34 8.27 -0.26 7.48
C ASP A 34 7.47 0.12 6.23
N PHE A 35 7.89 -0.44 5.09
CA PHE A 35 7.06 -0.53 3.90
C PHE A 35 6.42 -1.91 3.85
N ILE A 36 5.13 -2.01 4.16
CA ILE A 36 4.41 -3.28 4.24
C ILE A 36 3.63 -3.57 2.96
N GLY A 37 3.74 -4.79 2.44
CA GLY A 37 2.88 -5.32 1.39
C GLY A 37 1.73 -6.15 1.96
N ILE A 38 0.50 -5.94 1.48
CA ILE A 38 -0.62 -6.85 1.72
C ILE A 38 -1.02 -7.49 0.40
N ILE A 39 -0.85 -8.80 0.30
CA ILE A 39 -1.16 -9.59 -0.90
C ILE A 39 -2.24 -10.64 -0.59
N GLY A 40 -2.93 -11.11 -1.64
CA GLY A 40 -4.04 -12.05 -1.51
C GLY A 40 -4.97 -11.98 -2.71
N HIS A 41 -5.78 -13.01 -2.93
CA HIS A 41 -6.73 -13.04 -4.04
C HIS A 41 -7.79 -11.93 -3.91
N THR A 42 -8.49 -11.61 -5.00
CA THR A 42 -9.61 -10.64 -4.96
C THR A 42 -10.71 -11.17 -4.05
N GLY A 43 -11.21 -10.33 -3.14
CA GLY A 43 -12.25 -10.70 -2.18
C GLY A 43 -11.76 -11.50 -0.96
N CYS A 44 -10.44 -11.59 -0.72
CA CYS A 44 -9.89 -12.28 0.46
C CYS A 44 -9.89 -11.44 1.76
N GLY A 45 -10.43 -10.21 1.72
CA GLY A 45 -10.53 -9.33 2.90
C GLY A 45 -9.52 -8.18 2.98
N LYS A 46 -8.62 -7.98 1.99
CA LYS A 46 -7.59 -6.91 2.03
C LYS A 46 -8.19 -5.51 2.22
N SER A 47 -9.15 -5.12 1.37
CA SER A 47 -9.81 -3.82 1.45
C SER A 47 -10.59 -3.66 2.75
N THR A 48 -11.22 -4.74 3.25
CA THR A 48 -11.89 -4.74 4.55
C THR A 48 -10.90 -4.50 5.68
N LEU A 49 -9.74 -5.16 5.66
CA LEU A 49 -8.68 -4.99 6.66
C LEU A 49 -8.17 -3.55 6.69
N VAL A 50 -7.79 -2.97 5.54
CA VAL A 50 -7.27 -1.59 5.50
C VAL A 50 -8.30 -0.54 5.93
N GLN A 51 -9.60 -0.79 5.66
CA GLN A 51 -10.67 0.07 6.15
C GLN A 51 -10.80 0.04 7.68
N HIS A 52 -10.44 -1.06 8.35
CA HIS A 52 -10.36 -1.11 9.81
C HIS A 52 -9.16 -0.33 10.34
N LEU A 53 -8.03 -0.34 9.63
CA LEU A 53 -6.82 0.38 10.06
C LEU A 53 -7.02 1.91 10.10
N ASN A 54 -7.87 2.45 9.23
CA ASN A 54 -8.28 3.87 9.25
C ASN A 54 -9.60 4.12 10.03
N GLY A 55 -10.22 3.06 10.56
CA GLY A 55 -11.48 3.16 11.30
C GLY A 55 -12.66 3.64 10.46
N ILE A 56 -12.66 3.37 9.15
CA ILE A 56 -13.87 3.44 8.32
C ILE A 56 -14.84 2.34 8.76
N LEU A 57 -14.31 1.13 8.92
CA LEU A 57 -15.00 0.02 9.57
C LEU A 57 -14.56 -0.09 11.02
N ARG A 58 -15.48 -0.54 11.87
CA ARG A 58 -15.21 -0.81 13.28
C ARG A 58 -15.16 -2.33 13.49
N PRO A 59 -14.21 -2.83 14.30
CA PRO A 59 -14.18 -4.24 14.69
C PRO A 59 -15.52 -4.66 15.31
N GLU A 60 -16.05 -5.81 14.90
CA GLU A 60 -17.16 -6.44 15.62
C GLU A 60 -16.66 -7.16 16.87
N THR A 61 -15.58 -7.92 16.70
CA THR A 61 -14.80 -8.51 17.78
C THR A 61 -13.31 -8.35 17.48
N GLY A 62 -12.47 -8.59 18.48
CA GLY A 62 -11.05 -8.28 18.41
C GLY A 62 -10.76 -6.80 18.62
N ARG A 63 -9.52 -6.40 18.36
CA ARG A 63 -9.02 -5.06 18.67
C ARG A 63 -8.09 -4.56 17.57
N VAL A 64 -8.17 -3.26 17.29
CA VAL A 64 -7.24 -2.56 16.39
C VAL A 64 -6.67 -1.37 17.14
N TYR A 65 -5.35 -1.31 17.22
CA TYR A 65 -4.60 -0.26 17.89
C TYR A 65 -3.78 0.53 16.87
N ILE A 66 -3.78 1.85 16.99
CA ILE A 66 -2.92 2.77 16.26
C ILE A 66 -2.07 3.51 17.28
N ASP A 67 -0.75 3.28 17.31
CA ASP A 67 0.15 3.83 18.33
C ASP A 67 -0.36 3.60 19.77
N GLU A 68 -0.76 2.37 20.09
CA GLU A 68 -1.32 1.95 21.39
C GLU A 68 -2.76 2.44 21.67
N GLN A 69 -3.31 3.32 20.84
CA GLN A 69 -4.68 3.78 20.98
C GLN A 69 -5.67 2.78 20.35
N LEU A 70 -6.54 2.20 21.17
CA LEU A 70 -7.62 1.32 20.68
C LEU A 70 -8.64 2.12 19.87
N ILE A 71 -8.86 1.74 18.61
CA ILE A 71 -9.74 2.45 17.68
C ILE A 71 -11.14 2.64 18.26
N ASN A 72 -11.75 1.62 18.89
CA ASN A 72 -13.14 1.66 19.40
C ASN A 72 -13.42 2.85 20.34
N ASN A 73 -12.43 3.28 21.11
CA ASN A 73 -12.56 4.37 22.08
C ASN A 73 -11.85 5.66 21.62
N ALA A 74 -11.25 5.64 20.42
CA ALA A 74 -10.48 6.75 19.89
C ALA A 74 -11.36 7.82 19.24
N ASN A 75 -10.89 9.06 19.29
CA ASN A 75 -11.38 10.12 18.42
C ASN A 75 -11.05 9.75 16.97
N ILE A 76 -12.07 9.33 16.22
CA ILE A 76 -11.88 8.83 14.84
C ILE A 76 -11.26 9.87 13.91
N ARG A 77 -11.42 11.17 14.20
CA ARG A 77 -10.80 12.24 13.42
C ARG A 77 -9.29 12.25 13.59
N GLU A 78 -8.79 11.99 14.80
CA GLU A 78 -7.35 11.90 15.08
C GLU A 78 -6.75 10.67 14.39
N ILE A 79 -7.44 9.53 14.44
CA ILE A 79 -7.04 8.32 13.71
C ILE A 79 -6.93 8.59 12.22
N ARG A 80 -7.96 9.22 11.61
CA ARG A 80 -7.96 9.56 10.17
C ARG A 80 -6.91 10.59 9.76
N ARG A 81 -6.44 11.42 10.69
CA ARG A 81 -5.30 12.32 10.44
C ARG A 81 -3.98 11.56 10.45
N LYS A 82 -3.84 10.58 11.36
CA LYS A 82 -2.65 9.75 11.47
C LYS A 82 -2.54 8.71 10.35
N VAL A 83 -3.67 8.14 9.95
CA VAL A 83 -3.77 7.08 8.95
C VAL A 83 -4.42 7.65 7.71
N GLY A 84 -3.63 7.94 6.68
CA GLY A 84 -4.13 8.27 5.35
C GLY A 84 -4.52 6.99 4.61
N LEU A 85 -5.66 6.98 3.91
CA LEU A 85 -6.07 5.87 3.06
C LEU A 85 -6.39 6.38 1.65
N VAL A 86 -5.65 5.88 0.67
CA VAL A 86 -5.89 6.07 -0.75
C VAL A 86 -6.59 4.82 -1.28
N PHE A 87 -7.82 4.98 -1.77
CA PHE A 87 -8.57 3.90 -2.39
C PHE A 87 -8.11 3.61 -3.82
N GLN A 88 -8.51 2.46 -4.35
CA GLN A 88 -8.36 2.16 -5.77
C GLN A 88 -9.14 3.16 -6.62
N TYR A 89 -8.56 3.59 -7.75
CA TYR A 89 -9.08 4.65 -8.62
C TYR A 89 -9.42 5.96 -7.87
N PRO A 90 -8.46 6.53 -7.12
CA PRO A 90 -8.73 7.68 -6.26
C PRO A 90 -9.08 8.94 -7.07
N GLU A 91 -8.78 8.98 -8.37
CA GLU A 91 -9.17 10.06 -9.28
C GLU A 91 -10.69 10.31 -9.35
N TYR A 92 -11.52 9.31 -9.03
CA TYR A 92 -12.98 9.47 -9.02
C TYR A 92 -13.51 10.17 -7.76
N GLN A 93 -12.63 10.46 -6.80
CA GLN A 93 -12.98 11.14 -5.56
C GLN A 93 -12.78 12.65 -5.64
N LEU A 94 -12.14 13.18 -6.68
CA LEU A 94 -11.94 14.62 -6.87
C LEU A 94 -13.29 15.31 -7.11
N PHE A 95 -13.52 16.47 -6.48
CA PHE A 95 -14.80 17.18 -6.58
C PHE A 95 -14.69 18.71 -6.47
N GLU A 96 -13.56 19.26 -6.00
CA GLU A 96 -13.38 20.71 -5.91
C GLU A 96 -13.13 21.33 -7.29
N GLU A 97 -13.31 22.65 -7.37
CA GLU A 97 -13.22 23.38 -8.65
C GLU A 97 -11.82 23.30 -9.27
N THR A 98 -10.78 23.43 -8.45
CA THR A 98 -9.37 23.46 -8.88
C THR A 98 -8.55 22.40 -8.15
N VAL A 99 -7.42 22.02 -8.76
CA VAL A 99 -6.45 21.07 -8.18
C VAL A 99 -5.97 21.55 -6.80
N PHE A 100 -5.68 22.85 -6.65
CA PHE A 100 -5.29 23.43 -5.36
C PHE A 100 -6.36 23.21 -4.30
N LYS A 101 -7.63 23.54 -4.61
CA LYS A 101 -8.74 23.44 -3.66
C LYS A 101 -9.00 22.00 -3.25
N ASP A 102 -8.85 21.06 -4.18
CA ASP A 102 -9.04 19.63 -3.92
C ASP A 102 -7.96 19.08 -2.99
N ILE A 103 -6.67 19.38 -3.28
CA ILE A 103 -5.57 19.00 -2.39
C ILE A 103 -5.74 19.68 -1.02
N ALA A 104 -6.08 20.97 -0.98
CA ALA A 104 -6.28 21.71 0.26
C ALA A 104 -7.51 21.26 1.07
N PHE A 105 -8.39 20.43 0.52
CA PHE A 105 -9.69 20.14 1.13
C PHE A 105 -9.55 19.56 2.54
N GLY A 106 -8.63 18.61 2.74
CA GLY A 106 -8.36 18.01 4.04
C GLY A 106 -7.90 19.02 5.10
N LEU A 107 -7.22 20.09 4.67
CA LEU A 107 -6.66 21.13 5.52
C LEU A 107 -7.69 22.17 5.98
N LYS A 108 -8.89 22.25 5.36
CA LYS A 108 -9.90 23.29 5.66
C LYS A 108 -10.34 23.33 7.13
N ARG A 109 -10.17 22.22 7.87
CA ARG A 109 -10.52 22.11 9.30
C ARG A 109 -9.33 22.29 10.23
N GLU A 110 -8.14 22.52 9.68
CA GLU A 110 -6.97 22.89 10.46
C GLU A 110 -6.92 24.42 10.60
N ASN A 111 -6.48 24.90 11.76
CA ASN A 111 -6.30 26.32 12.03
C ASN A 111 -5.00 26.82 11.35
N LEU A 112 -4.95 26.77 10.03
CA LEU A 112 -3.82 27.22 9.22
C LEU A 112 -4.12 28.58 8.57
N THR A 113 -3.07 29.38 8.42
CA THR A 113 -3.09 30.56 7.54
C THR A 113 -3.13 30.15 6.07
N GLU A 114 -3.52 31.06 5.19
CA GLU A 114 -3.53 30.82 3.74
C GLU A 114 -2.12 30.49 3.23
N GLU A 115 -1.09 31.16 3.76
CA GLU A 115 0.31 30.90 3.41
C GLU A 115 0.75 29.49 3.81
N GLN A 116 0.43 29.06 5.03
CA GLN A 116 0.75 27.71 5.51
C GLN A 116 0.01 26.63 4.71
N MET A 117 -1.24 26.90 4.34
CA MET A 117 -2.02 25.99 3.49
C MET A 117 -1.38 25.86 2.10
N ALA A 118 -1.02 26.99 1.49
CA ALA A 118 -0.38 27.00 0.18
C ALA A 118 0.97 26.27 0.19
N GLU A 119 1.79 26.49 1.22
CA GLU A 119 3.07 25.77 1.39
C GLU A 119 2.87 24.25 1.46
N ARG A 120 1.89 23.78 2.24
CA ARG A 120 1.60 22.34 2.34
C ARG A 120 1.08 21.75 1.03
N VAL A 121 0.21 22.47 0.33
CA VAL A 121 -0.30 22.03 -0.98
C VAL A 121 0.84 21.91 -1.99
N LEU A 122 1.76 22.87 -2.00
CA LEU A 122 2.95 22.85 -2.86
C LEU A 122 3.87 21.68 -2.52
N GLU A 123 4.17 21.45 -1.23
CA GLU A 123 4.98 20.30 -0.78
C GLU A 123 4.32 18.97 -1.22
N ALA A 124 3.02 18.82 -1.02
CA ALA A 124 2.28 17.61 -1.39
C ALA A 124 2.28 17.39 -2.91
N ALA A 125 2.06 18.44 -3.70
CA ALA A 125 2.09 18.40 -5.16
C ALA A 125 3.48 18.01 -5.68
N GLU A 126 4.55 18.57 -5.11
CA GLU A 126 5.93 18.24 -5.48
C GLU A 126 6.25 16.76 -5.18
N ILE A 127 5.83 16.25 -4.02
CA ILE A 127 6.06 14.86 -3.62
C ILE A 127 5.48 13.88 -4.65
N VAL A 128 4.30 14.17 -5.20
CA VAL A 128 3.64 13.31 -6.20
C VAL A 128 4.02 13.66 -7.65
N GLY A 129 4.94 14.61 -7.86
CA GLY A 129 5.38 15.04 -9.18
C GLY A 129 4.30 15.76 -9.99
N LEU A 130 3.49 16.60 -9.35
CA LEU A 130 2.59 17.54 -10.00
C LEU A 130 3.27 18.90 -10.17
N ASP A 131 3.21 19.45 -11.39
CA ASP A 131 3.76 20.76 -11.68
C ASP A 131 2.93 21.87 -11.02
N LYS A 132 3.58 22.90 -10.47
CA LYS A 132 2.90 24.03 -9.81
C LYS A 132 1.90 24.73 -10.73
N SER A 133 2.16 24.79 -12.04
CA SER A 133 1.29 25.43 -13.03
C SER A 133 -0.08 24.78 -13.19
N ILE A 134 -0.26 23.54 -12.71
CA ILE A 134 -1.57 22.86 -12.79
C ILE A 134 -2.45 23.10 -11.56
N LEU A 135 -1.95 23.73 -10.50
CA LEU A 135 -2.69 23.91 -9.25
C LEU A 135 -3.94 24.80 -9.42
N ASP A 136 -3.86 25.80 -10.29
CA ASP A 136 -4.98 26.72 -10.57
C ASP A 136 -5.94 26.18 -11.63
N LYS A 137 -5.60 25.06 -12.30
CA LYS A 137 -6.44 24.46 -13.33
C LYS A 137 -7.65 23.76 -12.73
N SER A 138 -8.69 23.62 -13.54
CA SER A 138 -9.82 22.80 -13.13
C SER A 138 -9.42 21.33 -13.06
N ILE A 139 -9.96 20.59 -12.08
CA ILE A 139 -9.75 19.13 -11.98
C ILE A 139 -10.19 18.41 -13.26
N TYR A 140 -11.13 18.97 -14.03
CA TYR A 140 -11.62 18.37 -15.27
C TYR A 140 -10.67 18.55 -16.47
N GLU A 141 -9.72 19.48 -16.37
CA GLU A 141 -8.78 19.83 -17.46
C GLU A 141 -7.47 19.05 -17.42
N ILE A 142 -7.21 18.32 -16.34
CA ILE A 142 -5.98 17.53 -16.15
C ILE A 142 -6.18 16.07 -16.58
N SER A 143 -5.08 15.43 -17.00
CA SER A 143 -5.08 14.01 -17.43
C SER A 143 -5.46 13.05 -16.29
N GLY A 144 -5.86 11.82 -16.64
CA GLY A 144 -6.20 10.80 -15.64
C GLY A 144 -5.06 10.50 -14.65
N GLY A 145 -3.81 10.43 -15.14
CA GLY A 145 -2.63 10.25 -14.27
C GLY A 145 -2.40 11.44 -13.33
N GLN A 146 -2.62 12.67 -13.80
CA GLN A 146 -2.56 13.87 -12.96
C GLN A 146 -3.68 13.89 -11.92
N LYS A 147 -4.92 13.49 -12.29
CA LYS A 147 -6.04 13.38 -11.34
C LYS A 147 -5.70 12.40 -10.22
N ARG A 148 -5.10 11.27 -10.56
CA ARG A 148 -4.66 10.30 -9.56
C ARG A 148 -3.62 10.86 -8.61
N ARG A 149 -2.59 11.52 -9.14
CA ARG A 149 -1.58 12.21 -8.32
C ARG A 149 -2.20 13.27 -7.42
N CYS A 150 -3.18 14.03 -7.93
CA CYS A 150 -3.93 15.03 -7.17
C CYS A 150 -4.65 14.38 -5.98
N ALA A 151 -5.36 13.27 -6.22
CA ALA A 151 -6.08 12.55 -5.16
C ALA A 151 -5.13 12.00 -4.08
N ILE A 152 -3.97 11.46 -4.49
CA ILE A 152 -2.92 11.02 -3.55
C ILE A 152 -2.36 12.21 -2.77
N ALA A 153 -2.09 13.34 -3.42
CA ALA A 153 -1.61 14.55 -2.77
C ALA A 153 -2.60 15.07 -1.72
N GLY A 154 -3.91 15.02 -1.99
CA GLY A 154 -4.95 15.37 -1.02
C GLY A 154 -4.95 14.52 0.25
N VAL A 155 -4.36 13.33 0.23
CA VAL A 155 -4.13 12.51 1.42
C VAL A 155 -2.77 12.83 2.07
N ILE A 156 -1.70 12.97 1.29
CA ILE A 156 -0.34 13.24 1.77
C ILE A 156 -0.24 14.63 2.43
N VAL A 157 -1.00 15.61 1.96
CA VAL A 157 -1.02 16.98 2.49
C VAL A 157 -1.34 17.05 3.99
N MET A 158 -2.06 16.05 4.51
CA MET A 158 -2.39 15.91 5.93
C MET A 158 -1.20 15.44 6.78
N LYS A 159 -0.07 15.12 6.15
CA LYS A 159 1.15 14.56 6.76
C LYS A 159 0.86 13.34 7.65
N PRO A 160 0.23 12.28 7.09
CA PRO A 160 -0.10 11.09 7.87
C PRO A 160 1.18 10.35 8.30
N GLU A 161 1.13 9.71 9.48
CA GLU A 161 2.20 8.83 9.97
C GLU A 161 2.16 7.45 9.29
N TYR A 162 0.96 7.04 8.88
CA TYR A 162 0.68 5.80 8.18
C TYR A 162 -0.06 6.11 6.88
N LEU A 163 0.49 5.70 5.74
CA LEU A 163 -0.14 5.85 4.43
C LEU A 163 -0.50 4.48 3.87
N ILE A 164 -1.80 4.22 3.75
CA ILE A 164 -2.33 3.01 3.15
C ILE A 164 -2.76 3.29 1.71
N LEU A 165 -2.32 2.48 0.76
CA LEU A 165 -2.69 2.60 -0.65
C LEU A 165 -3.26 1.28 -1.15
N ASP A 166 -4.52 1.31 -1.60
CA ASP A 166 -5.19 0.17 -2.22
C ASP A 166 -5.02 0.25 -3.74
N GLU A 167 -4.08 -0.53 -4.29
CA GLU A 167 -3.78 -0.59 -5.73
C GLU A 167 -3.55 0.79 -6.41
N PRO A 168 -2.60 1.60 -5.91
CA PRO A 168 -2.39 2.96 -6.41
C PRO A 168 -1.95 3.02 -7.87
N ALA A 169 -1.34 1.94 -8.39
CA ALA A 169 -0.85 1.87 -9.77
C ALA A 169 -1.86 1.28 -10.77
N ALA A 170 -3.07 0.90 -10.34
CA ALA A 170 -4.03 0.18 -11.19
C ALA A 170 -4.49 1.00 -12.41
N GLY A 171 -4.30 0.48 -13.63
CA GLY A 171 -4.73 1.16 -14.86
C GLY A 171 -3.80 2.29 -15.33
N LEU A 172 -2.60 2.43 -14.75
CA LEU A 172 -1.54 3.27 -15.32
C LEU A 172 -0.71 2.49 -16.33
N ASP A 173 -0.06 3.24 -17.21
CA ASP A 173 1.03 2.72 -18.04
C ASP A 173 2.26 2.38 -17.17
N PRO A 174 3.21 1.57 -17.69
CA PRO A 174 4.38 1.15 -16.92
C PRO A 174 5.20 2.31 -16.35
N ALA A 175 5.41 3.38 -17.13
CA ALA A 175 6.16 4.55 -16.69
C ALA A 175 5.45 5.29 -15.54
N GLY A 176 4.15 5.59 -15.69
CA GLY A 176 3.38 6.26 -14.66
C GLY A 176 3.27 5.44 -13.37
N ARG A 177 3.21 4.11 -13.48
CA ARG A 177 3.28 3.20 -12.34
C ARG A 177 4.61 3.31 -11.59
N ASP A 178 5.74 3.20 -12.28
CA ASP A 178 7.06 3.26 -11.64
C ASP A 178 7.30 4.63 -11.00
N GLU A 179 6.84 5.73 -11.62
CA GLU A 179 6.90 7.07 -11.04
C GLU A 179 6.11 7.18 -9.72
N ILE A 180 4.84 6.74 -9.68
CA ILE A 180 4.03 6.77 -8.45
C ILE A 180 4.67 5.93 -7.33
N LEU A 181 5.11 4.71 -7.66
CA LEU A 181 5.73 3.83 -6.67
C LEU A 181 7.07 4.39 -6.15
N ALA A 182 7.85 5.05 -7.02
CA ALA A 182 9.07 5.74 -6.62
C ALA A 182 8.78 6.88 -5.65
N PHE A 183 7.75 7.70 -5.89
CA PHE A 183 7.34 8.76 -4.98
C PHE A 183 6.90 8.24 -3.61
N ILE A 184 6.12 7.15 -3.58
CA ILE A 184 5.70 6.51 -2.33
C ILE A 184 6.91 5.96 -1.56
N LYS A 185 7.87 5.31 -2.25
CA LYS A 185 9.09 4.81 -1.60
C LYS A 185 9.98 5.94 -1.09
N LYS A 186 10.06 7.06 -1.83
CA LYS A 186 10.75 8.28 -1.38
C LYS A 186 10.11 8.84 -0.10
N LEU A 187 8.78 8.94 -0.07
CA LEU A 187 8.04 9.39 1.12
C LEU A 187 8.35 8.52 2.35
N ASN A 188 8.34 7.19 2.19
CA ASN A 188 8.71 6.26 3.25
C ASN A 188 10.15 6.48 3.75
N LYS A 189 11.13 6.53 2.83
CA LYS A 189 12.55 6.64 3.19
C LYS A 189 12.95 8.00 3.78
N GLU A 190 12.46 9.09 3.20
CA GLU A 190 12.92 10.44 3.56
C GLU A 190 12.12 11.06 4.71
N LYS A 191 10.81 10.76 4.78
CA LYS A 191 9.91 11.34 5.79
C LYS A 191 9.56 10.35 6.91
N GLY A 192 10.00 9.09 6.82
CA GLY A 192 9.75 8.05 7.83
C GLY A 192 8.28 7.62 7.92
N VAL A 193 7.49 7.87 6.86
CA VAL A 193 6.07 7.49 6.80
C VAL A 193 5.99 5.97 6.67
N THR A 194 5.16 5.33 7.49
CA THR A 194 4.90 3.90 7.38
C THR A 194 3.95 3.67 6.21
N VAL A 195 4.32 2.82 5.25
CA VAL A 195 3.49 2.60 4.05
C VAL A 195 2.88 1.22 4.09
N VAL A 196 1.58 1.11 3.80
CA VAL A 196 0.89 -0.16 3.58
C VAL A 196 0.39 -0.18 2.15
N LEU A 197 1.00 -1.02 1.31
CA LEU A 197 0.65 -1.19 -0.09
C LEU A 197 -0.16 -2.48 -0.26
N VAL A 198 -1.42 -2.35 -0.65
CA VAL A 198 -2.20 -3.49 -1.16
C VAL A 198 -1.92 -3.59 -2.65
N SER A 199 -1.38 -4.71 -3.11
CA SER A 199 -1.19 -4.94 -4.54
C SER A 199 -1.29 -6.40 -4.95
N HIS A 200 -1.72 -6.60 -6.19
CA HIS A 200 -1.69 -7.85 -6.94
C HIS A 200 -0.39 -8.04 -7.74
N SER A 201 0.49 -7.02 -7.79
CA SER A 201 1.80 -7.17 -8.41
C SER A 201 2.83 -7.73 -7.43
N MET A 202 3.24 -8.97 -7.67
CA MET A 202 4.28 -9.64 -6.87
C MET A 202 5.65 -9.00 -7.07
N ASP A 203 5.95 -8.52 -8.29
CA ASP A 203 7.20 -7.86 -8.60
C ASP A 203 7.35 -6.52 -7.84
N ASP A 204 6.27 -5.73 -7.72
CA ASP A 204 6.32 -4.49 -6.93
C ASP A 204 6.49 -4.77 -5.44
N ILE A 205 5.73 -5.75 -4.92
CA ILE A 205 5.79 -6.14 -3.51
C ILE A 205 7.20 -6.62 -3.17
N ALA A 206 7.77 -7.52 -3.98
CA ALA A 206 9.12 -8.04 -3.78
C ALA A 206 10.20 -6.95 -3.81
N ARG A 207 10.02 -5.93 -4.64
CA ARG A 207 10.99 -4.83 -4.82
C ARG A 207 10.89 -3.74 -3.74
N LEU A 208 9.69 -3.44 -3.27
CA LEU A 208 9.42 -2.22 -2.48
C LEU A 208 9.24 -2.46 -0.99
N THR A 209 8.75 -3.64 -0.60
CA THR A 209 8.27 -3.87 0.77
C THR A 209 9.35 -4.52 1.62
N ASP A 210 9.40 -4.19 2.91
CA ASP A 210 10.27 -4.79 3.91
C ASP A 210 9.58 -5.98 4.61
N TYR A 211 8.24 -5.96 4.68
CA TYR A 211 7.41 -6.99 5.30
C TYR A 211 6.16 -7.26 4.46
N VAL A 212 5.74 -8.52 4.39
CA VAL A 212 4.58 -8.95 3.60
C VAL A 212 3.57 -9.67 4.48
N VAL A 213 2.30 -9.33 4.32
CA VAL A 213 1.15 -10.02 4.90
C VAL A 213 0.38 -10.69 3.78
N VAL A 214 0.23 -12.01 3.87
CA VAL A 214 -0.51 -12.81 2.90
C VAL A 214 -1.89 -13.14 3.46
N MET A 215 -2.92 -12.69 2.76
CA MET A 215 -4.32 -12.96 3.11
C MET A 215 -4.95 -13.99 2.17
N ASN A 216 -5.75 -14.89 2.75
CA ASN A 216 -6.55 -15.86 2.01
C ASN A 216 -7.86 -16.10 2.75
N LYS A 217 -9.00 -16.00 2.04
CA LYS A 217 -10.35 -16.26 2.60
C LYS A 217 -10.60 -15.60 3.97
N GLY A 218 -10.26 -14.32 4.12
CA GLY A 218 -10.48 -13.53 5.34
C GLY A 218 -9.47 -13.78 6.47
N ARG A 219 -8.49 -14.66 6.28
CA ARG A 219 -7.45 -14.99 7.26
C ARG A 219 -6.09 -14.50 6.82
N VAL A 220 -5.22 -14.22 7.77
CA VAL A 220 -3.79 -14.06 7.51
C VAL A 220 -3.15 -15.44 7.57
N VAL A 221 -2.56 -15.87 6.46
CA VAL A 221 -2.00 -17.22 6.31
C VAL A 221 -0.48 -17.25 6.42
N MET A 222 0.18 -16.16 6.06
CA MET A 222 1.64 -16.04 6.12
C MET A 222 2.03 -14.59 6.37
N THR A 223 3.12 -14.39 7.10
CA THR A 223 3.75 -13.09 7.27
C THR A 223 5.26 -13.26 7.37
N GLY A 224 6.04 -12.32 6.83
CA GLY A 224 7.50 -12.40 6.84
C GLY A 224 8.13 -11.39 5.90
N CYS A 225 9.46 -11.43 5.77
CA CYS A 225 10.11 -10.62 4.74
C CYS A 225 9.80 -11.16 3.34
N PRO A 226 9.92 -10.35 2.27
CA PRO A 226 9.62 -10.79 0.91
C PRO A 226 10.34 -12.07 0.49
N ARG A 227 11.62 -12.24 0.85
CA ARG A 227 12.39 -13.46 0.51
C ARG A 227 11.75 -14.70 1.14
N GLU A 228 11.40 -14.66 2.42
CA GLU A 228 10.76 -15.78 3.12
C GLU A 228 9.40 -16.15 2.54
N ILE A 229 8.62 -15.15 2.12
CA ILE A 229 7.30 -15.35 1.52
C ILE A 229 7.42 -15.94 0.11
N PHE A 230 8.20 -15.32 -0.78
CA PHE A 230 8.27 -15.73 -2.18
C PHE A 230 9.09 -17.01 -2.42
N MET A 231 9.87 -17.46 -1.44
CA MET A 231 10.48 -18.78 -1.45
C MET A 231 9.47 -19.93 -1.25
N GLN A 232 8.27 -19.64 -0.77
CA GLN A 232 7.20 -20.62 -0.56
C GLN A 232 6.26 -20.67 -1.77
N ALA A 233 6.84 -20.78 -2.97
CA ALA A 233 6.14 -20.72 -4.24
C ALA A 233 4.94 -21.67 -4.32
N ASP A 234 5.13 -22.94 -3.95
CA ASP A 234 4.06 -23.96 -4.00
C ASP A 234 2.86 -23.58 -3.12
N LYS A 235 3.11 -23.06 -1.91
CA LYS A 235 2.04 -22.61 -1.00
C LYS A 235 1.32 -21.38 -1.52
N LEU A 236 2.04 -20.46 -2.17
CA LEU A 236 1.44 -19.27 -2.79
C LEU A 236 0.56 -19.67 -3.99
N ASP A 237 1.03 -20.59 -4.82
CA ASP A 237 0.27 -21.10 -5.96
C ASP A 237 -1.02 -21.84 -5.49
N GLU A 238 -0.95 -22.63 -4.41
CA GLU A 238 -2.12 -23.32 -3.81
C GLU A 238 -3.24 -22.36 -3.37
N ILE A 239 -2.89 -21.14 -2.94
CA ILE A 239 -3.85 -20.11 -2.52
C ILE A 239 -4.19 -19.12 -3.65
N GLY A 240 -3.80 -19.42 -4.89
CA GLY A 240 -4.11 -18.63 -6.07
C GLY A 240 -3.28 -17.35 -6.21
N LEU A 241 -2.10 -17.29 -5.59
CA LEU A 241 -1.11 -16.25 -5.78
C LEU A 241 -0.01 -16.73 -6.73
N SER A 242 0.98 -15.88 -6.96
CA SER A 242 2.16 -16.18 -7.77
C SER A 242 3.38 -15.62 -7.05
N ILE A 243 4.56 -15.98 -7.55
CA ILE A 243 5.84 -15.36 -7.20
C ILE A 243 6.24 -14.32 -8.27
N PRO A 244 7.21 -13.43 -7.98
CA PRO A 244 7.80 -12.53 -8.98
C PRO A 244 8.34 -13.31 -10.18
N GLN A 245 8.27 -12.70 -11.37
CA GLN A 245 8.65 -13.40 -12.60
C GLN A 245 10.12 -13.81 -12.60
N VAL A 246 10.98 -12.94 -12.06
CA VAL A 246 12.41 -13.21 -11.94
C VAL A 246 12.69 -14.34 -10.96
N THR A 247 11.96 -14.44 -9.84
CA THR A 247 12.09 -15.57 -8.91
C THR A 247 11.74 -16.88 -9.60
N ARG A 248 10.64 -16.92 -10.36
CA ARG A 248 10.25 -18.10 -11.14
C ARG A 248 11.31 -18.52 -12.16
N LEU A 249 11.93 -17.56 -12.85
CA LEU A 249 13.05 -17.82 -13.75
C LEU A 249 14.22 -18.47 -13.00
N MET A 250 14.60 -17.92 -11.84
CA MET A 250 15.73 -18.42 -11.05
C MET A 250 15.47 -19.82 -10.48
N CYS A 251 14.24 -20.12 -10.02
CA CYS A 251 13.84 -21.48 -9.65
C CYS A 251 14.01 -22.48 -10.81
N ASN A 252 13.63 -22.09 -12.04
CA ASN A 252 13.80 -22.93 -13.22
C ASN A 252 15.28 -23.11 -13.61
N LEU A 253 16.10 -22.06 -13.49
CA LEU A 253 17.53 -22.13 -13.74
C LEU A 253 18.24 -23.04 -12.73
N LYS A 254 17.85 -23.01 -11.46
CA LYS A 254 18.40 -23.87 -10.40
C LYS A 254 18.17 -25.36 -10.67
N LYS A 255 17.02 -25.73 -11.25
CA LYS A 255 16.74 -27.12 -11.68
C LYS A 255 17.76 -27.65 -12.70
N ILE A 256 18.32 -26.76 -13.53
CA ILE A 256 19.32 -27.10 -14.55
C ILE A 256 20.74 -26.94 -13.99
N ASN A 257 20.98 -25.93 -13.14
CA ASN A 257 22.26 -25.61 -12.54
C ASN A 257 22.10 -25.47 -11.01
N PRO A 258 22.39 -26.52 -10.23
CA PRO A 258 22.17 -26.53 -8.78
C PRO A 258 22.90 -25.42 -8.00
N ASP A 259 23.99 -24.87 -8.54
CA ASP A 259 24.80 -23.82 -7.92
C ASP A 259 24.19 -22.41 -8.01
N ILE A 260 23.08 -22.25 -8.75
CA ILE A 260 22.34 -21.00 -8.87
C ILE A 260 21.39 -20.82 -7.68
N ARG A 261 21.41 -19.62 -7.10
CA ARG A 261 20.46 -19.21 -6.07
C ARG A 261 19.06 -18.98 -6.62
N GLU A 262 18.05 -19.40 -5.87
CA GLU A 262 16.63 -19.20 -6.23
C GLU A 262 15.94 -18.10 -5.41
N ASP A 263 16.56 -17.63 -4.33
CA ASP A 263 16.02 -16.61 -3.42
C ASP A 263 16.10 -15.19 -4.00
N ILE A 264 16.06 -15.06 -5.32
CA ILE A 264 16.29 -13.82 -6.06
C ILE A 264 14.95 -13.14 -6.34
N LEU A 265 14.86 -11.84 -6.02
CA LEU A 265 13.60 -11.10 -6.07
C LEU A 265 13.57 -10.00 -7.13
N THR A 266 14.73 -9.57 -7.62
CA THR A 266 14.85 -8.48 -8.59
C THR A 266 15.67 -8.88 -9.81
N ILE A 267 15.49 -8.14 -10.90
CA ILE A 267 16.22 -8.35 -12.15
C ILE A 267 17.71 -8.06 -11.95
N GLU A 268 18.04 -7.06 -11.15
CA GLU A 268 19.40 -6.66 -10.80
C GLU A 268 20.13 -7.80 -10.06
N GLU A 269 19.50 -8.38 -9.04
CA GLU A 269 20.05 -9.52 -8.31
C GLU A 269 20.23 -10.75 -9.20
N ALA A 270 19.27 -11.02 -10.10
CA ALA A 270 19.36 -12.13 -11.04
C ALA A 270 20.52 -11.97 -12.01
N LYS A 271 20.72 -10.75 -12.53
CA LYS A 271 21.84 -10.42 -13.41
C LYS A 271 23.18 -10.68 -12.70
N GLU A 272 23.34 -10.22 -11.47
CA GLU A 272 24.56 -10.43 -10.68
C GLU A 272 24.85 -11.91 -10.46
N GLU A 273 23.82 -12.68 -10.10
CA GLU A 273 23.93 -14.12 -9.85
C GLU A 273 24.28 -14.92 -11.11
N ILE A 274 23.62 -14.62 -12.24
CA ILE A 274 23.89 -15.29 -13.51
C ILE A 274 25.32 -14.97 -13.97
N LEU A 275 25.78 -13.72 -13.85
CA LEU A 275 27.15 -13.33 -14.18
C LEU A 275 28.18 -13.99 -13.27
N ARG A 276 27.91 -14.12 -11.96
CA ARG A 276 28.73 -14.86 -11.00
C ARG A 276 28.91 -16.31 -11.45
N HIS A 277 27.80 -16.98 -11.78
CA HIS A 277 27.81 -18.37 -12.23
C HIS A 277 28.61 -18.57 -13.51
N ILE A 278 28.40 -17.73 -14.53
CA ILE A 278 29.13 -17.81 -15.81
C ILE A 278 30.64 -17.61 -15.59
N ARG A 279 31.04 -16.67 -14.73
CA ARG A 279 32.46 -16.41 -14.42
C ARG A 279 33.12 -17.55 -13.66
N SER A 280 32.38 -18.26 -12.80
CA SER A 280 32.93 -19.40 -12.04
C SER A 280 33.22 -20.64 -12.90
N LYS A 281 32.67 -20.70 -14.12
CA LYS A 281 32.90 -21.78 -15.10
C LYS A 281 34.00 -21.46 -16.12
N ARG A 282 34.61 -20.27 -16.05
CA ARG A 282 35.80 -19.90 -16.85
C ARG A 282 37.07 -20.18 -16.06
#